data_AF-A0A8T6HQ25-F1
#
_entry.id   AF-A0A8T6HQ25-F1
#
_cell.length_a   1.000
_cell.length_b   1.000
_cell.length_c   1.000
_cell.angle_alpha   90.00
_cell.angle_beta   90.00
_cell.angle_gamma   90.00
#
_symmetry.space_group_name_H-M   'P 1'
#
loop_
_entity.id
_entity.type
_entity.pdbx_description
1 polymer ?
#
loop_
_entity_poly.entity_id
_entity_poly.type
_entity_poly.pdbx_seq_one_letter_code
_entity_poly.pdbx_strand_id
1 'polypeptide(L)'
;MNPEDGQQDIQPPIETPGSVGQILRRTRESRQLSVEDVASMLKLHRRFISALENERSGELPGHTFAKGYVRSYSTLLKLDPRELIGQLQLEPEVDVDIKSRKAITIRHGGGGGGKSRKVGKIYRRLLGFLVFTLALGLSALYVVTQWFDEGENLIIENLLAPALNGQDEDIPSADQQTIRTPNQSGQEQTREVVIPIE
;
A
#
# COMPACT_ATOMS: atom_id res chain seq x y z
N MET A 1 31.27 -63.84 50.44
CA MET A 1 30.18 -63.46 49.54
C MET A 1 29.36 -62.38 50.24
N ASN A 2 29.53 -61.11 49.89
CA ASN A 2 28.72 -60.01 50.41
C ASN A 2 27.87 -59.46 49.25
N PRO A 3 26.53 -59.48 49.32
CA PRO A 3 25.66 -59.00 48.25
C PRO A 3 25.31 -57.51 48.43
N GLU A 4 26.32 -56.64 48.49
CA GLU A 4 26.13 -55.18 48.54
C GLU A 4 26.96 -54.47 47.46
N ASP A 5 26.92 -54.98 46.23
CA ASP A 5 27.35 -54.20 45.08
C ASP A 5 26.26 -53.18 44.78
N GLY A 6 26.51 -51.96 45.26
CA GLY A 6 25.60 -50.84 45.20
C GLY A 6 24.97 -50.65 43.82
N GLN A 7 23.65 -50.57 43.81
CA GLN A 7 22.92 -49.70 42.91
C GLN A 7 23.60 -48.32 42.95
N GLN A 8 24.55 -48.10 42.04
CA GLN A 8 24.87 -46.77 41.59
C GLN A 8 23.60 -46.30 40.88
N ASP A 9 22.78 -45.53 41.58
CA ASP A 9 21.78 -44.68 40.97
C ASP A 9 22.50 -43.94 39.84
N ILE A 10 22.25 -44.35 38.60
CA ILE A 10 22.65 -43.63 37.41
C ILE A 10 21.77 -42.40 37.39
N GLN A 11 22.04 -41.44 38.27
CA GLN A 11 21.58 -40.09 38.10
C GLN A 11 22.20 -39.64 36.78
N PRO A 12 21.39 -39.30 35.76
CA PRO A 12 21.94 -38.77 34.51
C PRO A 12 22.87 -37.61 34.87
N PRO A 13 24.04 -37.47 34.23
CA PRO A 13 25.00 -36.42 34.55
C PRO A 13 24.26 -35.10 34.70
N ILE A 14 24.38 -34.45 35.87
CA ILE A 14 23.79 -33.14 36.14
C ILE A 14 24.24 -32.22 35.00
N GLU A 15 23.33 -31.93 34.07
CA GLU A 15 23.63 -31.16 32.88
C GLU A 15 23.94 -29.73 33.34
N THR A 16 25.23 -29.39 33.40
CA THR A 16 25.65 -27.99 33.35
C THR A 16 24.93 -27.32 32.18
N PRO A 17 24.39 -26.09 32.35
CA PRO A 17 23.71 -25.39 31.27
C PRO A 17 24.67 -25.33 30.08
N GLY A 18 24.33 -26.09 29.05
CA GLY A 18 25.13 -26.18 27.84
C GLY A 18 25.23 -24.81 27.19
N SER A 19 26.15 -24.66 26.25
CA SER A 19 26.24 -23.43 25.47
C SER A 19 24.91 -23.16 24.72
N VAL A 20 24.67 -21.92 24.29
CA VAL A 20 23.36 -21.50 23.72
C VAL A 20 22.93 -22.43 22.58
N GLY A 21 23.87 -22.83 21.72
CA GLY A 21 23.59 -23.77 20.63
C GLY A 21 23.13 -25.15 21.12
N GLN A 22 23.72 -25.65 22.21
CA GLN A 22 23.35 -26.94 22.80
C GLN A 22 21.96 -26.91 23.43
N ILE A 23 21.61 -25.82 24.14
CA ILE A 23 20.28 -25.64 24.74
C ILE A 23 19.20 -25.65 23.64
N LEU A 24 19.43 -24.90 22.56
CA LEU A 24 18.51 -24.84 21.41
C LEU A 24 18.36 -26.22 20.77
N ARG A 25 19.47 -26.94 20.56
CA ARG A 25 19.47 -28.28 19.96
C ARG A 25 18.72 -29.29 20.82
N ARG A 26 19.07 -29.41 22.11
CA ARG A 26 18.43 -30.35 23.04
C ARG A 26 16.93 -30.09 23.14
N THR A 27 16.53 -28.83 23.20
CA THR A 27 15.11 -28.45 23.29
C THR A 27 14.37 -28.69 21.96
N ARG A 28 15.03 -28.55 20.82
CA ARG A 28 14.46 -28.95 19.53
C ARG A 28 14.25 -30.47 19.47
N GLU A 29 15.27 -31.23 19.84
CA GLU A 29 15.26 -32.70 19.80
C GLU A 29 14.24 -33.29 20.79
N SER A 30 14.09 -32.71 21.99
CA SER A 30 13.07 -33.12 22.97
C SER A 30 11.64 -32.88 22.48
N ARG A 31 11.46 -31.96 21.52
CA ARG A 31 10.19 -31.69 20.83
C ARG A 31 10.04 -32.44 19.52
N GLN A 32 10.99 -33.33 19.18
CA GLN A 32 10.98 -34.14 17.97
C GLN A 32 10.90 -33.32 16.68
N LEU A 33 11.41 -32.08 16.70
CA LEU A 33 11.46 -31.21 15.53
C LEU A 33 12.76 -31.44 14.77
N SER A 34 12.70 -31.58 13.44
CA SER A 34 13.91 -31.58 12.62
C SER A 34 14.47 -30.17 12.45
N VAL A 35 15.72 -30.07 11.99
CA VAL A 35 16.34 -28.78 11.65
C VAL A 35 15.55 -28.11 10.51
N GLU A 36 15.06 -28.89 9.55
CA GLU A 36 14.19 -28.47 8.45
C GLU A 36 12.86 -27.89 8.94
N ASP A 37 12.23 -28.50 9.94
CA ASP A 37 10.96 -28.01 10.50
C ASP A 37 11.15 -26.64 11.12
N VAL A 38 12.16 -26.50 11.99
CA VAL A 38 12.49 -25.23 12.62
C VAL A 38 12.86 -24.17 11.58
N ALA A 39 13.68 -24.52 10.59
CA ALA A 39 14.06 -23.61 9.51
C ALA A 39 12.82 -23.10 8.76
N SER A 40 11.85 -23.99 8.48
CA SER A 40 10.60 -23.65 7.80
C SER A 40 9.71 -22.76 8.66
N MET A 41 9.53 -23.08 9.95
CA MET A 41 8.74 -22.30 10.90
C MET A 41 9.29 -20.89 11.10
N LEU A 42 10.62 -20.76 11.18
CA LEU A 42 11.31 -19.48 11.35
C LEU A 42 11.55 -18.73 10.03
N LYS A 43 11.25 -19.35 8.88
CA LYS A 43 11.56 -18.83 7.54
C LYS A 43 13.05 -18.49 7.37
N LEU A 44 13.92 -19.33 7.92
CA LEU A 44 15.37 -19.22 7.84
C LEU A 44 15.95 -20.32 6.96
N HIS A 45 17.14 -20.09 6.41
CA HIS A 45 17.86 -21.14 5.71
C HIS A 45 18.34 -22.19 6.73
N ARG A 46 18.18 -23.50 6.44
CA ARG A 46 18.60 -24.60 7.32
C ARG A 46 20.03 -24.43 7.86
N ARG A 47 20.94 -23.98 7.00
CA ARG A 47 22.34 -23.68 7.35
C ARG A 47 22.47 -22.75 8.57
N PHE A 48 21.58 -21.77 8.74
CA PHE A 48 21.61 -20.87 9.89
C PHE A 48 21.14 -21.56 11.18
N ILE A 49 20.14 -22.44 11.10
CA ILE A 49 19.72 -23.24 12.27
C ILE A 49 20.87 -24.14 12.73
N SER A 50 21.49 -24.85 11.79
CA SER A 50 22.69 -25.66 12.08
C SER A 50 23.84 -24.82 12.61
N ALA A 51 24.09 -23.63 12.06
CA ALA A 51 25.15 -22.74 12.54
C ALA A 51 24.89 -22.26 13.98
N LEU A 52 23.64 -21.97 14.35
CA LEU A 52 23.27 -21.60 15.72
C LEU A 52 23.48 -22.77 16.69
N GLU A 53 23.03 -23.97 16.33
CA GLU A 53 23.17 -25.16 17.19
C GLU A 53 24.63 -25.60 17.36
N ASN A 54 25.50 -25.31 16.39
CA ASN A 54 26.93 -25.64 16.43
C ASN A 54 27.83 -24.44 16.79
N GLU A 55 27.25 -23.31 17.19
CA GLU A 55 27.97 -22.09 17.62
C GLU A 55 28.93 -21.52 16.58
N ARG A 56 28.58 -21.71 15.30
CA ARG A 56 29.35 -21.21 14.15
C ARG A 56 28.87 -19.81 13.78
N SER A 57 29.10 -18.85 14.66
CA SER A 57 28.71 -17.45 14.48
C SER A 57 29.22 -16.84 13.16
N GLY A 58 30.40 -17.24 12.68
CA GLY A 58 30.98 -16.80 11.40
C GLY A 58 30.26 -17.29 10.14
N GLU A 59 29.35 -18.27 10.24
CA GLU A 59 28.50 -18.70 9.11
C GLU A 59 27.20 -17.89 9.01
N LEU A 60 26.91 -17.04 10.01
CA LEU A 60 25.73 -16.18 10.03
C LEU A 60 26.00 -14.88 9.25
N PRO A 61 24.97 -14.19 8.73
CA PRO A 61 25.15 -12.96 7.96
C PRO A 61 25.70 -11.75 8.74
N GLY A 62 25.87 -11.87 10.06
CA GLY A 62 26.37 -10.81 10.96
C GLY A 62 25.82 -10.98 12.38
N HIS A 63 26.40 -10.27 13.36
CA HIS A 63 26.07 -10.45 14.78
C HIS A 63 24.67 -9.96 15.16
N THR A 64 24.22 -8.87 14.52
CA THR A 64 22.85 -8.37 14.70
C THR A 64 21.81 -9.42 14.29
N PHE A 65 22.08 -10.15 13.21
CA PHE A 65 21.21 -11.25 12.77
C PHE A 65 21.27 -12.43 13.72
N ALA A 66 22.45 -12.79 14.22
CA ALA A 66 22.61 -13.89 15.18
C ALA A 66 21.71 -13.70 16.42
N LYS A 67 21.74 -12.52 17.04
CA LYS A 67 20.87 -12.19 18.18
C LYS A 67 19.38 -12.30 17.83
N GLY A 68 19.00 -11.84 16.64
CA GLY A 68 17.64 -11.96 16.13
C GLY A 68 17.20 -13.41 15.95
N TYR A 69 18.06 -14.26 15.40
CA TYR A 69 17.75 -15.66 15.19
C TYR A 69 17.65 -16.44 16.50
N VAL A 70 18.56 -16.20 17.44
CA VAL A 70 18.46 -16.80 18.79
C VAL A 70 17.15 -16.40 19.45
N ARG A 71 16.74 -15.13 19.36
CA ARG A 71 15.46 -14.67 19.88
C ARG A 71 14.27 -15.41 19.26
N SER A 72 14.20 -15.47 17.93
CA SER A 72 13.08 -16.12 17.25
C SER A 72 13.05 -17.62 17.56
N TYR A 73 14.21 -18.26 17.64
CA TYR A 73 14.31 -19.69 17.91
C TYR A 73 13.96 -20.02 19.37
N SER A 74 14.45 -19.24 20.34
CA SER A 74 14.07 -19.42 21.74
C SER A 74 12.57 -19.20 21.95
N THR A 75 11.95 -18.21 21.29
CA THR A 75 10.49 -18.02 21.33
C THR A 75 9.73 -19.21 20.74
N LEU A 76 10.16 -19.75 19.60
CA LEU A 76 9.56 -20.96 19.02
C LEU A 76 9.64 -22.15 20.00
N LEU A 77 10.78 -22.27 20.68
CA LEU A 77 11.03 -23.30 21.67
C LEU A 77 10.49 -22.96 23.07
N LYS A 78 9.73 -21.87 23.25
CA LYS A 78 9.21 -21.42 24.55
C LYS A 78 10.29 -21.32 25.65
N LEU A 79 11.51 -20.95 25.27
CA LEU A 79 12.63 -20.62 26.16
C LEU A 79 12.68 -19.11 26.37
N ASP A 80 13.25 -18.64 27.48
CA ASP A 80 13.44 -17.20 27.71
C ASP A 80 14.49 -16.62 26.75
N PRO A 81 14.10 -15.75 25.79
CA PRO A 81 15.06 -15.14 24.88
C PRO A 81 16.09 -14.25 25.57
N ARG A 82 15.75 -13.63 26.71
CA ARG A 82 16.64 -12.68 27.39
C ARG A 82 17.85 -13.40 27.96
N GLU A 83 17.62 -14.55 28.58
CA GLU A 83 18.67 -15.40 29.12
C GLU A 83 19.62 -15.90 28.02
N LEU A 84 19.07 -16.50 26.96
CA LEU A 84 19.90 -17.07 25.88
C LEU A 84 20.70 -16.00 25.12
N ILE A 85 20.12 -14.82 24.89
CA ILE A 85 20.85 -13.71 24.24
C ILE A 85 21.95 -13.17 25.16
N GLY A 86 21.73 -13.15 26.48
CA GLY A 86 22.73 -12.74 27.46
C GLY A 86 23.94 -13.67 27.53
N GLN A 87 23.71 -14.97 27.28
CA GLN A 87 24.77 -16.00 27.24
C GLN A 87 25.44 -16.12 25.86
N LEU A 88 24.91 -15.47 24.83
CA LEU A 88 25.40 -15.61 23.45
C LEU A 88 26.77 -14.95 23.29
N GLN A 89 27.80 -15.78 23.12
CA GLN A 89 29.15 -15.33 22.81
C GLN A 89 29.25 -15.06 21.31
N LEU A 90 29.49 -13.80 20.95
CA LEU A 90 29.76 -13.37 19.59
C LEU A 90 31.17 -12.80 19.59
N GLU A 91 31.99 -13.27 18.65
CA GLU A 91 33.30 -12.67 18.40
C GLU A 91 33.14 -11.17 18.09
N PRO A 92 34.17 -10.34 18.24
CA PRO A 92 34.09 -8.97 17.76
C PRO A 92 33.91 -8.96 16.23
N GLU A 93 32.88 -8.24 15.74
CA GLU A 93 32.68 -8.05 14.30
C GLU A 93 33.80 -7.14 13.78
N VAL A 94 34.77 -7.70 13.05
CA VAL A 94 35.68 -6.88 12.25
C VAL A 94 34.84 -6.31 11.11
N ASP A 95 34.56 -5.01 11.16
CA ASP A 95 33.76 -4.30 10.16
C ASP A 95 34.48 -4.31 8.81
N VAL A 96 34.26 -5.37 8.03
CA VAL A 96 34.69 -5.44 6.64
C VAL A 96 33.56 -4.85 5.82
N ASP A 97 33.70 -3.56 5.49
CA ASP A 97 32.80 -2.76 4.64
C ASP A 97 32.06 -3.61 3.59
N ILE A 98 30.79 -3.94 3.89
CA ILE A 98 29.95 -4.83 3.09
C ILE A 98 29.52 -4.18 1.77
N LYS A 99 29.90 -2.93 1.48
CA LYS A 99 29.65 -2.30 0.18
C LYS A 99 30.44 -2.94 -0.97
N SER A 100 31.44 -3.76 -0.67
CA SER A 100 32.37 -4.32 -1.66
C SER A 100 32.09 -5.76 -2.11
N ARG A 101 31.04 -6.44 -1.60
CA ARG A 101 30.62 -7.79 -2.09
C ARG A 101 29.84 -7.78 -3.42
N LYS A 102 30.19 -6.89 -4.34
CA LYS A 102 29.75 -6.99 -5.75
C LYS A 102 30.86 -7.45 -6.72
N ALA A 103 32.07 -7.73 -6.23
CA ALA A 103 33.16 -8.17 -7.11
C ALA A 103 34.09 -9.19 -6.43
N ILE A 104 33.62 -10.41 -6.16
CA ILE A 104 34.50 -11.59 -6.08
C ILE A 104 33.84 -12.72 -6.86
N THR A 105 34.33 -12.88 -8.08
CA THR A 105 34.20 -14.06 -8.92
C THR A 105 35.07 -15.18 -8.35
N ILE A 106 34.46 -16.26 -7.84
CA ILE A 106 35.11 -17.57 -7.75
C ILE A 106 34.12 -18.64 -8.25
N ARG A 107 34.52 -19.33 -9.31
CA ARG A 107 33.92 -20.58 -9.84
C ARG A 107 34.22 -21.76 -8.89
N HIS A 108 33.42 -22.83 -9.04
CA HIS A 108 33.33 -24.11 -8.31
C HIS A 108 32.23 -24.08 -7.23
N GLY A 109 31.21 -24.94 -7.19
CA GLY A 109 30.80 -26.09 -7.99
C GLY A 109 29.75 -26.84 -7.14
N GLY A 110 28.60 -27.21 -7.72
CA GLY A 110 27.68 -28.20 -7.15
C GLY A 110 26.53 -27.69 -6.26
N GLY A 111 25.29 -27.86 -6.76
CA GLY A 111 24.16 -28.24 -5.91
C GLY A 111 23.12 -27.16 -5.57
N GLY A 112 21.97 -27.20 -6.26
CA GLY A 112 20.68 -26.83 -5.63
C GLY A 112 20.20 -25.38 -5.78
N GLY A 113 20.40 -24.74 -6.94
CA GLY A 113 19.86 -23.41 -7.22
C GLY A 113 18.38 -23.44 -7.62
N GLY A 114 17.47 -23.49 -6.65
CA GLY A 114 16.07 -23.10 -6.83
C GLY A 114 16.00 -21.65 -7.29
N LYS A 115 15.82 -21.44 -8.60
CA LYS A 115 15.72 -20.12 -9.23
C LYS A 115 14.54 -19.36 -8.61
N SER A 116 14.85 -18.52 -7.63
CA SER A 116 13.96 -17.47 -7.13
C SER A 116 13.48 -16.65 -8.32
N ARG A 117 12.22 -16.86 -8.70
CA ARG A 117 11.53 -16.19 -9.79
C ARG A 117 11.56 -14.68 -9.52
N LYS A 118 12.54 -13.97 -10.09
CA LYS A 118 12.56 -12.50 -10.21
C LYS A 118 11.48 -12.01 -11.20
N VAL A 119 10.32 -12.64 -11.21
CA VAL A 119 9.25 -12.45 -12.19
C VAL A 119 8.25 -11.39 -11.71
N GLY A 120 8.13 -11.19 -10.38
CA GLY A 120 7.23 -10.18 -9.81
C GLY A 120 7.61 -8.72 -10.12
N LYS A 121 8.90 -8.43 -10.40
CA LYS A 121 9.34 -7.04 -10.67
C LYS A 121 8.95 -6.57 -12.08
N ILE A 122 8.83 -7.48 -13.05
CA ILE A 122 8.43 -7.15 -14.42
C ILE A 122 6.91 -6.99 -14.49
N TYR A 123 6.14 -7.88 -13.85
CA TYR A 123 4.68 -7.73 -13.81
C TYR A 123 4.21 -6.48 -13.07
N ARG A 124 4.94 -5.99 -12.06
CA ARG A 124 4.60 -4.71 -11.43
C ARG A 124 4.80 -3.51 -12.36
N ARG A 125 5.76 -3.58 -13.28
CA ARG A 125 5.95 -2.55 -14.32
C ARG A 125 4.90 -2.68 -15.42
N LEU A 126 4.66 -3.89 -15.93
CA LEU A 126 3.64 -4.16 -16.95
C LEU A 126 2.23 -3.82 -16.46
N LEU A 127 1.90 -4.17 -15.20
CA LEU A 127 0.62 -3.82 -14.59
C LEU A 127 0.45 -2.31 -14.42
N GLY A 128 1.54 -1.59 -14.08
CA GLY A 128 1.54 -0.13 -14.05
C GLY A 128 1.28 0.49 -15.44
N PHE A 129 1.95 0.00 -16.48
CA PHE A 129 1.72 0.46 -17.85
C PHE A 129 0.31 0.12 -18.35
N LEU A 130 -0.22 -1.07 -18.03
CA LEU A 130 -1.58 -1.47 -18.40
C LEU A 130 -2.62 -0.54 -17.77
N VAL A 131 -2.51 -0.27 -16.46
CA VAL A 131 -3.41 0.65 -15.76
C VAL A 131 -3.29 2.07 -16.32
N PHE A 132 -2.07 2.52 -16.63
CA PHE A 132 -1.85 3.82 -17.26
C PHE A 132 -2.47 3.92 -18.66
N THR A 133 -2.33 2.89 -19.50
CA THR A 133 -2.97 2.86 -20.82
C THR A 133 -4.50 2.80 -20.73
N LEU A 134 -5.04 2.06 -19.76
CA LEU A 134 -6.48 1.98 -19.53
C LEU A 134 -7.02 3.33 -19.03
N ALA A 135 -6.31 3.99 -18.11
CA ALA A 135 -6.66 5.31 -17.60
C ALA A 135 -6.60 6.37 -18.70
N LEU A 136 -5.57 6.36 -19.56
CA LEU A 136 -5.50 7.26 -20.71
C LEU A 136 -6.62 7.00 -21.72
N GLY A 137 -6.93 5.73 -22.01
CA GLY A 137 -8.03 5.36 -22.90
C GLY A 137 -9.39 5.81 -22.37
N LEU A 138 -9.67 5.57 -21.08
CA LEU A 138 -10.90 6.02 -20.42
C LEU A 138 -10.96 7.55 -20.32
N SER A 139 -9.84 8.23 -20.06
CA SER A 139 -9.76 9.69 -20.06
C SER A 139 -10.03 10.26 -21.46
N ALA A 140 -9.49 9.66 -22.52
CA ALA A 140 -9.75 10.08 -23.89
C ALA A 140 -11.21 9.84 -24.27
N LEU A 141 -11.79 8.70 -23.86
CA LEU A 141 -13.21 8.42 -24.06
C LEU A 141 -14.09 9.47 -23.34
N TYR A 142 -13.76 9.82 -22.10
CA TYR A 142 -14.45 10.88 -21.36
C TYR A 142 -14.37 12.23 -22.07
N VAL A 143 -13.19 12.59 -22.60
CA VAL A 143 -13.03 13.82 -23.39
C VAL A 143 -13.83 13.76 -24.69
N VAL A 144 -13.85 12.62 -25.40
CA VAL A 144 -14.68 12.46 -26.62
C VAL A 144 -16.17 12.59 -26.29
N THR A 145 -16.62 12.05 -25.16
CA THR A 145 -18.01 12.27 -24.73
C THR A 145 -18.32 13.73 -24.40
N GLN A 146 -17.33 14.52 -23.99
CA GLN A 146 -17.49 15.98 -23.83
C GLN A 146 -17.51 16.68 -25.20
N TRP A 147 -16.60 16.32 -26.12
CA TRP A 147 -16.48 16.96 -27.43
C TRP A 147 -17.63 16.68 -28.40
N PHE A 148 -18.32 15.54 -28.28
CA PHE A 148 -19.43 15.17 -29.17
C PHE A 148 -20.77 15.83 -28.78
N ASP A 149 -20.85 16.46 -27.60
CA ASP A 149 -22.09 17.08 -27.09
C ASP A 149 -22.26 18.56 -27.55
N GLU A 150 -21.20 19.18 -28.08
CA GLU A 150 -21.22 20.57 -28.59
C GLU A 150 -21.65 20.70 -30.07
N GLY A 151 -21.88 19.58 -30.79
CA GLY A 151 -22.07 19.60 -32.25
C GLY A 151 -23.51 19.60 -32.77
N GLU A 152 -24.51 19.22 -31.97
CA GLU A 152 -25.87 18.97 -32.48
C GLU A 152 -26.92 20.05 -32.17
N ASN A 153 -26.63 21.01 -31.28
CA ASN A 153 -27.62 22.03 -30.89
C ASN A 153 -27.80 23.17 -31.93
N LEU A 154 -26.82 23.39 -32.80
CA LEU A 154 -26.83 24.53 -33.74
C LEU A 154 -27.68 24.29 -35.01
N ILE A 155 -28.09 23.05 -35.29
CA ILE A 155 -28.88 22.74 -36.50
C ILE A 155 -30.38 22.74 -36.20
N ILE A 156 -30.81 22.28 -35.03
CA ILE A 156 -32.24 22.19 -34.68
C ILE A 156 -32.81 23.58 -34.31
N GLU A 157 -32.04 24.42 -33.62
CA GLU A 157 -32.54 25.73 -33.15
C GLU A 157 -32.76 26.71 -34.32
N ASN A 158 -31.88 26.72 -35.32
CA ASN A 158 -31.96 27.68 -36.43
C ASN A 158 -32.93 27.25 -37.56
N LEU A 159 -33.38 25.98 -37.57
CA LEU A 159 -34.36 25.49 -38.54
C LEU A 159 -35.82 25.62 -38.08
N LEU A 160 -36.08 25.85 -36.78
CA LEU A 160 -37.44 25.98 -36.25
C LEU A 160 -37.76 27.37 -35.65
N ALA A 161 -36.78 28.24 -35.45
CA ALA A 161 -36.97 29.58 -34.87
C ALA A 161 -37.81 30.59 -35.69
N PRO A 162 -37.85 30.62 -37.05
CA PRO A 162 -38.63 31.65 -37.74
C PRO A 162 -40.15 31.40 -37.75
N ALA A 163 -40.63 30.23 -37.29
CA ALA A 163 -42.04 29.89 -37.36
C ALA A 163 -42.87 30.35 -36.13
N LEU A 164 -42.22 30.77 -35.04
CA LEU A 164 -42.90 31.14 -33.77
C LEU A 164 -42.68 32.60 -33.33
N ASN A 165 -42.10 33.46 -34.15
CA ASN A 165 -42.03 34.89 -33.86
C ASN A 165 -43.05 35.63 -34.74
N GLY A 166 -44.19 35.95 -34.15
CA GLY A 166 -45.34 36.59 -34.76
C GLY A 166 -44.96 37.88 -35.49
N GLN A 167 -45.11 37.85 -36.81
CA GLN A 167 -45.43 39.03 -37.59
C GLN A 167 -46.96 39.20 -37.49
N ASP A 168 -47.41 39.77 -36.37
CA ASP A 168 -48.71 40.44 -36.31
C ASP A 168 -48.59 41.74 -37.11
N GLU A 169 -48.71 41.61 -38.44
CA GLU A 169 -49.05 42.72 -39.31
C GLU A 169 -50.43 43.26 -38.87
N ASP A 170 -50.52 44.54 -38.53
CA ASP A 170 -51.74 45.18 -38.07
C ASP A 170 -52.76 45.34 -39.21
N ILE A 171 -53.74 44.43 -39.24
CA ILE A 171 -54.85 44.46 -40.22
C ILE A 171 -55.86 45.56 -39.81
N PRO A 172 -56.22 46.51 -40.70
CA PRO A 172 -57.20 47.55 -40.41
C PRO A 172 -58.62 46.99 -40.54
N SER A 173 -59.52 47.29 -39.59
CA SER A 173 -60.96 47.03 -39.76
C SER A 173 -61.81 48.07 -39.03
N ALA A 174 -62.68 48.68 -39.82
CA ALA A 174 -63.59 49.75 -39.48
C ALA A 174 -64.79 49.27 -38.65
N ASP A 175 -65.23 50.08 -37.68
CA ASP A 175 -66.58 50.65 -37.76
C ASP A 175 -66.79 51.81 -36.76
N GLN A 176 -67.33 52.90 -37.29
CA GLN A 176 -67.75 54.09 -36.56
C GLN A 176 -69.17 53.86 -36.01
N GLN A 177 -69.40 54.15 -34.72
CA GLN A 177 -70.68 54.71 -34.29
C GLN A 177 -70.60 55.36 -32.90
N THR A 178 -70.36 56.67 -32.93
CA THR A 178 -71.18 57.71 -32.28
C THR A 178 -71.94 57.35 -31.01
N ILE A 179 -71.46 57.81 -29.83
CA ILE A 179 -72.35 58.34 -28.78
C ILE A 179 -71.76 59.64 -28.19
N ARG A 180 -72.30 60.76 -28.68
CA ARG A 180 -72.80 61.95 -27.97
C ARG A 180 -71.99 62.53 -26.79
N THR A 181 -71.54 63.78 -26.99
CA THR A 181 -71.24 64.79 -25.95
C THR A 181 -72.50 65.13 -25.13
N PRO A 182 -72.36 65.50 -23.84
CA PRO A 182 -72.55 66.90 -23.41
C PRO A 182 -71.45 67.34 -22.42
N ASN A 183 -70.71 68.44 -22.66
CA ASN A 183 -71.05 69.86 -22.48
C ASN A 183 -71.06 70.33 -21.00
N GLN A 184 -70.53 71.55 -20.81
CA GLN A 184 -70.67 72.52 -19.71
C GLN A 184 -69.54 72.52 -18.67
N SER A 185 -68.59 73.47 -18.74
CA SER A 185 -68.67 74.92 -18.46
C SER A 185 -68.59 75.25 -16.97
N GLY A 186 -67.57 76.04 -16.62
CA GLY A 186 -67.34 76.61 -15.29
C GLY A 186 -65.87 77.00 -15.19
N GLN A 187 -65.45 78.09 -15.85
CA GLN A 187 -65.36 79.42 -15.24
C GLN A 187 -64.32 79.41 -14.11
N GLU A 188 -63.12 79.90 -14.40
CA GLU A 188 -62.66 81.25 -14.01
C GLU A 188 -61.84 81.18 -12.70
N GLN A 189 -60.55 81.51 -12.78
CA GLN A 189 -60.01 82.81 -12.33
C GLN A 189 -59.61 82.72 -10.85
N THR A 190 -58.33 82.69 -10.49
CA THR A 190 -57.51 83.88 -10.13
C THR A 190 -56.17 83.33 -9.60
N ARG A 191 -55.02 83.71 -10.19
CA ARG A 191 -54.03 84.68 -9.67
C ARG A 191 -53.57 84.47 -8.22
N GLU A 192 -52.30 84.06 -8.07
CA GLU A 192 -51.22 84.64 -7.22
C GLU A 192 -49.95 83.79 -7.51
N VAL A 193 -48.86 84.16 -8.19
CA VAL A 193 -47.93 85.30 -8.21
C VAL A 193 -47.09 85.47 -6.93
N VAL A 194 -45.87 84.90 -6.99
CA VAL A 194 -44.58 85.43 -6.44
C VAL A 194 -44.37 85.06 -4.95
N ILE A 195 -43.20 84.61 -4.46
CA ILE A 195 -41.79 84.97 -4.73
C ILE A 195 -40.83 83.82 -4.36
N PRO A 196 -39.68 83.64 -5.04
CA PRO A 196 -38.56 82.81 -4.57
C PRO A 196 -37.50 83.63 -3.84
N ILE A 197 -36.91 83.14 -2.74
CA ILE A 197 -35.60 83.58 -2.27
C ILE A 197 -34.90 82.54 -1.36
N GLU A 198 -33.64 82.28 -1.70
CA GLU A 198 -32.55 81.49 -1.06
C GLU A 198 -32.68 79.97 -0.90
#